data_AF-A0A935JJN2-F1
#
_entry.id   AF-A0A935JJN2-F1
#
_cell.length_a   1.000
_cell.length_b   1.000
_cell.length_c   1.000
_cell.angle_alpha   90.00
_cell.angle_beta   90.00
_cell.angle_gamma   90.00
#
_symmetry.space_group_name_H-M   'P 1'
#
loop_
_entity.id
_entity.type
_entity.pdbx_description
1 polymer ?
#
loop_
_entity_poly.entity_id
_entity_poly.type
_entity_poly.pdbx_seq_one_letter_code
_entity_poly.pdbx_strand_id
1 'polypeptide(L)'
;MKSVISIIVAGSILFTLPAFSQTASNANGNMEILMQKIKADKKLLVATNMDLTDAEGKAFWPLYDAYQSELLKIDEQLGKIIENYAAAYNQGTGGISNDMARMLINEVISIEEHEVKLKRIFLKKIGAVLSSAKTARYIQIEGKIRAALKYELAQEVPLVYESTGLKM
;
A
#
# COMPACT_ATOMS: atom_id res chain seq x y z
N MET A 1 -61.40 47.51 4.90
CA MET A 1 -60.85 47.62 3.53
C MET A 1 -59.33 47.59 3.64
N LYS A 2 -58.70 46.56 3.04
CA LYS A 2 -57.38 46.49 2.37
C LYS A 2 -56.26 47.40 2.96
N SER A 3 -55.13 46.91 3.48
CA SER A 3 -54.26 45.83 3.00
C SER A 3 -53.32 45.31 4.08
N VAL A 4 -52.99 44.02 3.95
CA VAL A 4 -51.95 43.28 4.69
C VAL A 4 -50.60 43.54 4.02
N ILE A 5 -49.55 43.83 4.79
CA ILE A 5 -48.16 43.67 4.35
C ILE A 5 -47.44 42.80 5.37
N SER A 6 -47.15 41.58 4.91
CA SER A 6 -46.37 40.54 5.56
C SER A 6 -44.90 40.95 5.66
N ILE A 7 -44.30 40.83 6.85
CA ILE A 7 -42.86 40.65 6.98
C ILE A 7 -42.66 39.35 7.76
N ILE A 8 -42.46 38.27 7.01
CA ILE A 8 -41.99 36.99 7.51
C ILE A 8 -40.50 37.18 7.79
N VAL A 9 -40.15 37.30 9.07
CA VAL A 9 -38.75 37.17 9.51
C VAL A 9 -38.41 35.69 9.44
N ALA A 10 -37.81 35.28 8.32
CA ALA A 10 -37.27 33.95 8.14
C ALA A 10 -36.13 33.75 9.14
N GLY A 11 -36.39 32.95 10.17
CA GLY A 11 -35.38 32.52 11.13
C GLY A 11 -34.32 31.68 10.44
N SER A 12 -33.10 32.20 10.37
CA SER A 12 -31.92 31.50 9.88
C SER A 12 -31.65 30.25 10.73
N ILE A 13 -31.97 29.09 10.18
CA ILE A 13 -31.51 27.80 10.70
C ILE A 13 -29.99 27.75 10.46
N LEU A 14 -29.21 27.94 11.52
CA LEU A 14 -27.79 27.61 11.56
C LEU A 14 -27.65 26.09 11.40
N PHE A 15 -27.54 25.62 10.15
CA PHE A 15 -27.00 24.30 9.88
C PHE A 15 -25.52 24.32 10.22
N THR A 16 -25.17 23.87 11.43
CA THR A 16 -23.81 23.45 11.75
C THR A 16 -23.52 22.18 10.97
N LEU A 17 -23.04 22.31 9.73
CA LEU A 17 -22.44 21.20 9.02
C LEU A 17 -21.21 20.77 9.84
N PRO A 18 -21.06 19.48 10.20
CA PRO A 18 -19.78 19.00 10.69
C PRO A 18 -18.75 19.27 9.59
N ALA A 19 -17.80 20.15 9.90
CA ALA A 19 -16.62 20.36 9.09
C ALA A 19 -15.85 19.03 9.04
N PHE A 20 -16.09 18.22 8.01
CA PHE A 20 -15.12 17.22 7.60
C PHE A 20 -13.87 18.02 7.21
N SER A 21 -12.90 18.10 8.13
CA SER A 21 -11.60 18.67 7.81
C SER A 21 -11.05 17.92 6.60
N GLN A 22 -11.00 18.58 5.45
CA GLN A 22 -10.32 18.07 4.27
C GLN A 22 -8.82 18.07 4.54
N THR A 23 -8.32 17.04 5.22
CA THR A 23 -6.88 16.76 5.33
C THR A 23 -6.40 15.99 4.10
N ALA A 24 -6.83 16.39 2.89
CA ALA A 24 -6.35 15.81 1.65
C ALA A 24 -4.91 16.27 1.34
N SER A 25 -4.50 17.46 1.81
CA SER A 25 -3.19 18.05 1.51
C SER A 25 -2.00 17.44 2.29
N ASN A 26 -2.23 16.65 3.35
CA ASN A 26 -1.15 16.04 4.13
C ASN A 26 -0.90 14.56 3.77
N ALA A 27 -1.71 13.96 2.89
CA ALA A 27 -1.59 12.54 2.56
C ALA A 27 -0.24 12.21 1.89
N ASN A 28 0.22 13.05 0.96
CA ASN A 28 1.48 12.86 0.23
C ASN A 28 2.70 13.01 1.14
N GLY A 29 2.76 14.08 1.96
CA GLY A 29 3.86 14.29 2.90
C GLY A 29 3.96 13.19 3.97
N ASN A 30 2.82 12.65 4.42
CA ASN A 30 2.81 11.53 5.37
C ASN A 30 3.39 10.25 4.75
N MET A 31 3.18 10.01 3.45
CA MET A 31 3.71 8.83 2.77
C MET A 31 5.21 8.93 2.53
N GLU A 32 5.70 10.11 2.12
CA GLU A 32 7.13 10.36 1.94
C GLU A 32 7.91 10.18 3.24
N ILE A 33 7.43 10.77 4.35
CA ILE A 33 8.03 10.62 5.68
C ILE A 33 8.06 9.14 6.11
N LEU A 34 6.97 8.41 5.85
CA LEU A 34 6.92 6.97 6.15
C LEU A 34 7.97 6.21 5.32
N MET A 35 8.10 6.52 4.03
CA MET A 35 9.09 5.89 3.15
C MET A 35 10.52 6.17 3.60
N GLN A 36 10.83 7.40 4.00
CA GLN A 36 12.14 7.76 4.56
C GLN A 36 12.47 6.92 5.82
N LYS A 37 11.51 6.73 6.72
CA LYS A 37 11.70 5.89 7.92
C LYS A 37 11.90 4.42 7.57
N ILE A 38 11.14 3.90 6.60
CA ILE A 38 11.29 2.52 6.12
C ILE A 38 12.69 2.30 5.54
N LYS A 39 13.16 3.22 4.69
CA LYS A 39 14.50 3.18 4.08
C LYS A 39 15.62 3.28 5.13
N ALA A 40 15.40 4.06 6.20
CA ALA A 40 16.37 4.20 7.29
C ALA A 40 16.47 2.95 8.17
N ASP A 41 15.34 2.50 8.75
CA ASP A 41 15.30 1.30 9.59
C ASP A 41 13.86 0.79 9.80
N LYS A 42 13.43 -0.11 8.91
CA LYS A 42 12.12 -0.78 9.02
C LYS A 42 11.96 -1.56 10.34
N LYS A 43 13.03 -2.19 10.84
CA LYS A 43 12.95 -3.05 12.03
C LYS A 43 12.76 -2.21 13.28
N LEU A 44 13.45 -1.08 13.39
CA LEU A 44 13.24 -0.08 14.43
C LEU A 44 11.81 0.47 14.41
N LEU A 45 11.28 0.81 13.22
CA LEU A 45 9.89 1.30 13.10
C LEU A 45 8.88 0.28 13.65
N VAL A 46 9.08 -1.01 13.37
CA VAL A 46 8.23 -2.06 13.95
C VAL A 46 8.44 -2.15 15.46
N ALA A 47 9.70 -2.17 15.92
CA ALA A 47 10.04 -2.30 17.33
C ALA A 47 9.39 -1.21 18.20
N THR A 48 9.49 0.06 17.78
CA THR A 48 8.96 1.20 18.53
C THR A 48 7.43 1.24 18.62
N ASN A 49 6.74 0.52 17.74
CA ASN A 49 5.28 0.54 17.65
C ASN A 49 4.62 -0.74 18.19
N MET A 50 5.38 -1.81 18.43
CA MET A 50 4.79 -3.10 18.85
C MET A 50 4.54 -3.22 20.34
N ASP A 51 5.33 -2.53 21.18
CA ASP A 51 5.25 -2.60 22.66
C ASP A 51 5.34 -4.06 23.14
N LEU A 52 6.45 -4.71 22.76
CA LEU A 52 6.74 -6.09 23.13
C LEU A 52 7.50 -6.12 24.46
N THR A 53 7.13 -7.05 25.33
CA THR A 53 7.98 -7.45 26.44
C THR A 53 9.23 -8.18 25.91
N ASP A 54 10.27 -8.31 26.73
CA ASP A 54 11.49 -9.04 26.35
C ASP A 54 11.21 -10.48 25.91
N ALA A 55 10.28 -11.16 26.58
CA ALA A 55 9.90 -12.54 26.27
C ALA A 55 9.15 -12.62 24.92
N GLU A 56 8.18 -11.73 24.70
CA GLU A 56 7.47 -11.65 23.41
C GLU A 56 8.44 -11.28 22.28
N GLY A 57 9.35 -10.33 22.51
CA GLY A 57 10.37 -9.93 21.54
C GLY A 57 11.27 -11.09 21.13
N LYS A 58 11.78 -11.87 22.09
CA LYS A 58 12.59 -13.07 21.81
C LYS A 58 11.87 -14.09 20.93
N ALA A 59 10.56 -14.26 21.10
CA ALA A 59 9.76 -15.17 20.27
C ALA A 59 9.35 -14.56 18.91
N PHE A 60 9.07 -13.26 18.88
CA PHE A 60 8.58 -12.54 17.70
C PHE A 60 9.67 -12.30 16.65
N TRP A 61 10.85 -11.83 17.07
CA TRP A 61 11.87 -11.37 16.11
C TRP A 61 12.35 -12.43 15.12
N PRO A 62 12.55 -13.71 15.49
CA PRO A 62 12.88 -14.75 14.53
C PRO A 62 11.78 -14.97 13.48
N LEU A 63 10.50 -14.85 13.87
CA LEU A 63 9.36 -14.97 12.95
C LEU A 63 9.25 -13.74 12.04
N TYR A 64 9.51 -12.55 12.58
CA TYR A 64 9.60 -11.32 11.81
C TYR A 64 10.69 -11.44 10.75
N ASP A 65 11.92 -11.78 11.13
CA ASP A 65 13.07 -11.85 10.22
C ASP A 65 12.83 -12.88 9.11
N ALA A 66 12.26 -14.04 9.45
CA ALA A 66 11.87 -15.04 8.45
C ALA A 66 10.77 -14.52 7.50
N TYR A 67 9.77 -13.79 8.01
CA TYR A 67 8.73 -13.22 7.15
C TYR A 67 9.29 -12.15 6.21
N GLN A 68 10.16 -11.27 6.72
CA GLN A 68 10.81 -10.23 5.92
C GLN A 68 11.69 -10.85 4.82
N SER A 69 12.39 -11.93 5.12
CA SER A 69 13.19 -12.65 4.12
C SER A 69 12.33 -13.23 3.00
N GLU A 70 11.17 -13.81 3.31
CA GLU A 70 10.25 -14.31 2.28
C GLU A 70 9.57 -13.18 1.49
N LEU A 71 9.25 -12.04 2.14
CA LEU A 71 8.74 -10.86 1.44
C LEU A 71 9.79 -10.30 0.46
N LEU A 72 11.06 -10.28 0.84
CA LEU A 72 12.14 -9.82 -0.04
C LEU A 72 12.20 -10.64 -1.33
N LYS A 73 12.02 -11.96 -1.27
CA LYS A 73 11.98 -12.81 -2.47
C LYS A 73 10.82 -12.46 -3.40
N ILE A 74 9.65 -12.13 -2.82
CA ILE A 74 8.49 -11.67 -3.60
C ILE A 74 8.81 -10.32 -4.27
N ASP A 75 9.45 -9.41 -3.53
CA ASP A 75 9.81 -8.09 -4.05
C ASP A 75 10.90 -8.18 -5.14
N GLU A 76 11.83 -9.13 -5.03
CA GLU A 76 12.82 -9.45 -6.08
C GLU A 76 12.15 -10.00 -7.36
N GLN A 77 11.13 -10.85 -7.22
CA GLN A 77 10.36 -11.33 -8.37
C GLN A 77 9.61 -10.17 -9.04
N LEU A 78 9.00 -9.29 -8.25
CA LEU A 78 8.33 -8.08 -8.76
C LEU A 78 9.32 -7.16 -9.49
N GLY A 79 10.51 -6.95 -8.94
CA GLY A 79 11.57 -6.17 -9.58
C GLY A 79 11.92 -6.70 -10.97
N LYS A 80 12.10 -8.02 -11.11
CA LYS A 80 12.38 -8.66 -12.42
C LYS A 80 11.26 -8.47 -13.43
N ILE A 81 10.00 -8.53 -13.00
CA ILE A 81 8.84 -8.29 -13.87
C ILE A 81 8.86 -6.85 -14.39
N ILE A 82 9.19 -5.89 -13.53
CA ILE A 82 9.27 -4.48 -13.88
C ILE A 82 10.44 -4.19 -14.80
N GLU A 83 11.60 -4.80 -14.57
CA GLU A 83 12.76 -4.72 -15.47
C GLU A 83 12.43 -5.26 -16.86
N ASN A 84 11.76 -6.42 -16.93
CA ASN A 84 11.32 -7.01 -18.19
C ASN A 84 10.31 -6.13 -18.93
N TYR A 85 9.36 -5.55 -18.19
CA TYR A 85 8.40 -4.58 -18.74
C TYR A 85 9.11 -3.33 -19.28
N ALA A 86 9.99 -2.72 -18.48
CA ALA A 86 10.73 -1.52 -18.89
C ALA A 86 11.60 -1.78 -20.13
N ALA A 87 12.27 -2.93 -20.21
CA ALA A 87 13.06 -3.31 -21.37
C ALA A 87 12.18 -3.43 -22.63
N ALA A 88 11.02 -4.06 -22.55
CA ALA A 88 10.09 -4.19 -23.67
C ALA A 88 9.48 -2.84 -24.07
N TYR A 89 9.06 -2.04 -23.08
CA TYR A 89 8.46 -0.72 -23.26
C TYR A 89 9.41 0.24 -23.99
N ASN A 90 10.68 0.27 -23.56
CA ASN A 90 11.72 1.12 -24.14
C ASN A 90 12.12 0.70 -25.57
N GLN A 91 12.02 -0.60 -25.89
CA GLN A 91 12.26 -1.10 -27.24
C GLN A 91 11.06 -0.84 -28.19
N GLY A 92 9.84 -0.90 -27.68
CA GLY A 92 8.60 -0.90 -28.47
C GLY A 92 7.96 0.47 -28.72
N THR A 93 8.73 1.56 -28.74
CA THR A 93 8.21 2.94 -28.88
C THR A 93 7.09 3.30 -27.87
N GLY A 94 7.19 2.79 -26.63
CA GLY A 94 6.23 3.10 -25.58
C GLY A 94 5.00 2.17 -25.51
N GLY A 95 5.08 0.98 -26.13
CA GLY A 95 4.08 -0.08 -26.00
C GLY A 95 4.70 -1.47 -25.95
N ILE A 96 3.89 -2.48 -25.57
CA ILE A 96 4.29 -3.89 -25.50
C ILE A 96 3.34 -4.78 -26.32
N SER A 97 3.75 -6.01 -26.61
CA SER A 97 2.89 -6.99 -27.29
C SER A 97 1.80 -7.56 -26.38
N ASN A 98 0.71 -8.05 -26.98
CA ASN A 98 -0.36 -8.74 -26.24
C ASN A 98 0.13 -9.98 -25.49
N ASP A 99 1.12 -10.70 -26.01
CA ASP A 99 1.70 -11.88 -25.35
C ASP A 99 2.46 -11.46 -24.07
N MET A 100 3.26 -10.40 -24.14
CA MET A 100 3.91 -9.82 -22.97
C MET A 100 2.87 -9.33 -21.95
N ALA A 101 1.84 -8.62 -22.40
CA ALA A 101 0.77 -8.15 -21.52
C ALA A 101 0.08 -9.32 -20.79
N ARG A 102 -0.20 -10.44 -21.47
CA ARG A 102 -0.75 -11.66 -20.84
C ARG A 102 0.20 -12.25 -19.80
N MET A 103 1.50 -12.29 -20.08
CA MET A 103 2.49 -12.75 -19.09
C MET A 103 2.51 -11.83 -17.85
N LEU A 104 2.56 -10.51 -18.05
CA LEU A 104 2.56 -9.53 -16.95
C LEU A 104 1.31 -9.66 -16.07
N ILE A 105 0.12 -9.80 -16.66
CA ILE A 105 -1.13 -10.01 -15.93
C ILE A 105 -1.03 -11.25 -15.02
N ASN A 106 -0.58 -12.38 -15.57
CA ASN A 106 -0.47 -13.63 -14.82
C ASN A 106 0.57 -13.54 -13.68
N GLU A 107 1.73 -12.94 -13.95
CA GLU A 107 2.82 -12.79 -12.97
C GLU A 107 2.41 -11.88 -11.80
N VAL A 108 1.78 -10.73 -12.08
CA VAL A 108 1.32 -9.81 -11.04
C VAL A 108 0.29 -10.47 -10.12
N ILE A 109 -0.71 -11.17 -10.69
CA ILE A 109 -1.72 -11.88 -9.90
C ILE A 109 -1.08 -13.00 -9.06
N SER A 110 -0.13 -13.75 -9.63
CA SER A 110 0.59 -14.82 -8.93
C SER A 110 1.36 -14.28 -7.71
N ILE A 111 2.00 -13.11 -7.85
CA ILE A 111 2.67 -12.41 -6.76
C ILE A 111 1.69 -12.00 -5.66
N GLU A 112 0.54 -11.42 -6.01
CA GLU A 112 -0.47 -11.01 -5.04
C GLU A 112 -1.00 -12.21 -4.24
N GLU A 113 -1.29 -13.32 -4.93
CA GLU A 113 -1.68 -14.56 -4.27
C GLU A 113 -0.60 -15.09 -3.33
N HIS A 114 0.66 -15.07 -3.77
CA HIS A 114 1.78 -15.53 -2.97
C HIS A 114 1.93 -14.68 -1.69
N GLU A 115 1.86 -13.36 -1.81
CA GLU A 115 1.93 -12.46 -0.66
C GLU A 115 0.78 -12.71 0.34
N VAL A 116 -0.45 -12.94 -0.14
CA VAL A 116 -1.59 -13.26 0.74
C VAL A 116 -1.42 -14.60 1.45
N LYS A 117 -0.95 -15.63 0.74
CA LYS A 117 -0.66 -16.96 1.32
C LYS A 117 0.43 -16.84 2.40
N LEU A 118 1.52 -16.15 2.10
CA LEU A 118 2.63 -15.91 3.01
C LEU A 118 2.16 -15.18 4.28
N LYS A 119 1.40 -14.10 4.10
CA LYS A 119 0.80 -13.32 5.19
C LYS A 119 -0.04 -14.19 6.12
N ARG A 120 -0.89 -15.06 5.57
CA ARG A 120 -1.72 -15.99 6.37
C ARG A 120 -0.86 -16.95 7.20
N ILE A 121 0.19 -17.52 6.60
CA ILE A 121 1.10 -18.45 7.28
C ILE A 121 1.79 -17.76 8.46
N PHE A 122 2.35 -16.58 8.24
CA PHE A 122 3.11 -15.87 9.28
C PHE A 122 2.21 -15.28 10.37
N LEU A 123 1.01 -14.79 10.05
CA LEU A 123 0.09 -14.33 11.10
C LEU A 123 -0.39 -15.47 12.00
N LYS A 124 -0.54 -16.68 11.47
CA LYS A 124 -0.82 -17.86 12.30
C LYS A 124 0.34 -18.15 13.25
N LYS A 125 1.59 -18.10 12.77
CA LYS A 125 2.79 -18.32 13.60
C LYS A 125 2.97 -17.23 14.66
N ILE A 126 2.82 -15.96 14.27
CA ILE A 126 2.95 -14.81 15.16
C ILE A 126 1.84 -14.82 16.22
N GLY A 127 0.59 -15.13 15.83
CA GLY A 127 -0.53 -15.25 16.76
C GLY A 127 -0.42 -16.40 17.75
N ALA A 128 0.53 -17.33 17.56
CA ALA A 128 0.84 -18.37 18.56
C ALA A 128 1.79 -17.87 19.66
N VAL A 129 2.49 -16.76 19.45
CA VAL A 129 3.46 -16.19 20.40
C VAL A 129 3.10 -14.79 20.91
N LEU A 130 2.16 -14.12 20.23
CA LEU A 130 1.62 -12.82 20.63
C LEU A 130 0.11 -12.89 20.83
N SER A 131 -0.44 -11.94 21.59
CA SER A 131 -1.89 -11.76 21.66
C SER A 131 -2.50 -11.38 20.30
N SER A 132 -3.80 -11.65 20.12
CA SER A 132 -4.52 -11.26 18.90
C SER A 132 -4.43 -9.75 18.62
N ALA A 133 -4.45 -8.92 19.67
CA ALA A 133 -4.32 -7.47 19.53
C ALA A 133 -2.94 -7.05 19.00
N LYS A 134 -1.85 -7.64 19.52
CA LYS A 134 -0.49 -7.35 19.04
C LYS A 134 -0.25 -7.93 17.65
N THR A 135 -0.83 -9.07 17.33
CA THR A 135 -0.80 -9.64 15.97
C THR A 135 -1.54 -8.73 14.97
N ALA A 136 -2.71 -8.20 15.35
CA ALA A 136 -3.44 -7.21 14.56
C ALA A 136 -2.66 -5.89 14.40
N ARG A 137 -1.95 -5.46 15.43
CA ARG A 137 -1.07 -4.29 15.36
C ARG A 137 0.06 -4.50 14.36
N TYR A 138 0.71 -5.67 14.38
CA TYR A 138 1.77 -5.99 13.44
C TYR A 138 1.28 -5.95 11.98
N ILE A 139 0.13 -6.57 11.68
CA ILE A 139 -0.39 -6.55 10.30
C ILE A 139 -0.79 -5.13 9.84
N GLN A 140 -1.26 -4.27 10.76
CA GLN A 140 -1.52 -2.86 10.43
C GLN A 140 -0.22 -2.12 10.09
N ILE A 141 0.85 -2.33 10.85
CA ILE A 141 2.17 -1.72 10.60
C ILE A 141 2.73 -2.22 9.25
N GLU A 142 2.82 -3.54 9.07
CA GLU A 142 3.33 -4.12 7.82
C GLU A 142 2.47 -3.70 6.62
N GLY A 143 1.14 -3.67 6.77
CA GLY A 143 0.23 -3.22 5.72
C GLY A 143 0.47 -1.78 5.28
N LYS A 144 0.72 -0.86 6.24
CA LYS A 144 1.09 0.54 5.94
C LYS A 144 2.41 0.62 5.17
N ILE A 145 3.40 -0.18 5.56
CA ILE A 145 4.70 -0.25 4.89
C ILE A 145 4.55 -0.75 3.46
N ARG A 146 3.83 -1.87 3.25
CA ARG A 146 3.56 -2.44 1.92
C ARG A 146 2.80 -1.44 1.05
N ALA A 147 1.82 -0.72 1.59
CA ALA A 147 1.09 0.31 0.86
C ALA A 147 1.99 1.46 0.40
N ALA A 148 2.92 1.91 1.25
CA ALA A 148 3.90 2.93 0.90
C ALA A 148 4.82 2.49 -0.24
N LEU A 149 5.31 1.25 -0.18
CA LEU A 149 6.17 0.68 -1.23
C LEU A 149 5.42 0.56 -2.56
N LYS A 150 4.17 0.09 -2.54
CA LYS A 150 3.32 0.02 -3.73
C LYS A 150 3.03 1.40 -4.32
N TYR A 151 2.85 2.42 -3.48
CA TYR A 151 2.65 3.78 -3.93
C TYR A 151 3.89 4.34 -4.65
N GLU A 152 5.07 4.20 -4.06
CA GLU A 152 6.34 4.58 -4.70
C GLU A 152 6.49 3.90 -6.07
N LEU A 153 6.25 2.59 -6.11
CA LEU A 153 6.35 1.81 -7.33
C LEU A 153 5.37 2.27 -8.41
N ALA A 154 4.13 2.60 -8.03
CA ALA A 154 3.10 3.06 -8.95
C ALA A 154 3.42 4.43 -9.56
N GLN A 155 4.29 5.23 -8.94
CA GLN A 155 4.76 6.50 -9.51
C GLN A 155 5.78 6.29 -10.62
N GLU A 156 6.57 5.21 -10.53
CA GLU A 156 7.69 4.93 -11.45
C GLU A 156 7.29 4.04 -12.63
N VAL A 157 6.31 3.16 -12.45
CA VAL A 157 5.91 2.20 -13.49
C VAL A 157 4.84 2.82 -14.41
N PRO A 158 5.13 3.07 -15.70
CA PRO A 158 4.15 3.64 -16.62
C PRO A 158 3.00 2.66 -16.93
N LEU A 159 1.91 3.21 -17.45
CA LEU A 159 0.79 2.40 -17.92
C LEU A 159 1.17 1.60 -19.17
N VAL A 160 0.62 0.40 -19.26
CA VAL A 160 0.76 -0.47 -20.43
C VAL A 160 -0.08 0.07 -21.58
N TYR A 161 0.56 0.26 -22.73
CA TYR A 161 -0.09 0.47 -24.02
C TYR A 161 0.27 -0.68 -24.97
N GLU A 162 -0.64 -1.02 -25.86
CA GLU A 162 -0.36 -1.97 -26.93
C GLU A 162 0.61 -1.32 -27.93
N SER A 163 1.66 -2.05 -28.34
CA SER A 163 2.55 -1.57 -29.39
C SER A 163 1.77 -1.42 -30.69
N THR A 164 1.54 -0.19 -31.15
CA THR A 164 0.99 0.08 -32.47
C THR A 164 2.05 -0.30 -33.49
N GLY A 165 1.94 -1.51 -34.04
CA GLY A 165 2.70 -1.88 -35.21
C GLY A 165 2.34 -0.95 -36.35
N LEU A 166 3.11 0.12 -36.55
CA LEU A 166 3.20 0.76 -37.86
C LEU A 166 3.75 -0.30 -38.79
N LYS A 167 2.84 -1.02 -39.46
CA LYS A 167 3.13 -1.63 -40.75
C LYS A 167 3.51 -0.47 -41.66
N MET A 168 4.80 -0.17 -41.78
CA MET A 168 5.32 0.49 -42.97
C MET A 168 5.26 -0.50 -44.13
#